data_AF-A0A7S0AVN0-F1
#
_entry.id   AF-A0A7S0AVN0-F1
#
_cell.length_a   1.000
_cell.length_b   1.000
_cell.length_c   1.000
_cell.angle_alpha   90.00
_cell.angle_beta   90.00
_cell.angle_gamma   90.00
#
_symmetry.space_group_name_H-M   'P 1'
#
loop_
_entity.id
_entity.type
_entity.pdbx_description
1 polymer ?
#
loop_
_entity_poly.entity_id
_entity_poly.type
_entity_poly.pdbx_seq_one_letter_code
_entity_poly.pdbx_strand_id
1 'polypeptide(L)'
;EAGKHALEAATKLITNHEAVVADCTRSDPLSQQHIGRGGDVDAADLVLRSVAAALLESCNSSEPIVADANLDAVMEMGSATRRDAALAAKTVASRLCVPRDMSANAASVLRGTLAGIADRLEA
;
A
#
# COMPACT_ATOMS: atom_id res chain seq x y z
N GLU A 1 -20.78 6.60 -3.20
CA GLU A 1 -19.63 7.54 -3.29
C GLU A 1 -18.27 6.88 -3.02
N ALA A 2 -18.20 5.83 -2.19
CA ALA A 2 -16.95 5.13 -1.87
C ALA A 2 -16.09 4.74 -3.09
N GLY A 3 -16.69 4.24 -4.17
CA GLY A 3 -15.95 3.88 -5.39
C GLY A 3 -15.17 5.03 -6.04
N LYS A 4 -15.66 6.28 -5.94
CA LYS A 4 -14.93 7.45 -6.47
C LYS A 4 -13.64 7.72 -5.68
N HIS A 5 -13.68 7.55 -4.36
CA HIS A 5 -12.53 7.75 -3.49
C HIS A 5 -11.51 6.61 -3.63
N ALA A 6 -11.97 5.38 -3.83
CA ALA A 6 -11.11 4.25 -4.14
C ALA A 6 -10.39 4.44 -5.49
N LEU A 7 -11.09 4.91 -6.52
CA LEU A 7 -10.50 5.22 -7.82
C LEU A 7 -9.46 6.35 -7.73
N GLU A 8 -9.72 7.41 -6.96
CA GLU A 8 -8.76 8.49 -6.72
C GLU A 8 -7.47 7.95 -6.07
N ALA A 9 -7.62 7.15 -5.00
CA ALA A 9 -6.51 6.52 -4.30
C ALA A 9 -5.71 5.58 -5.21
N ALA A 10 -6.38 4.69 -5.95
CA ALA A 10 -5.75 3.78 -6.90
C ALA A 10 -4.98 4.55 -7.98
N THR A 11 -5.62 5.56 -8.59
CA THR A 11 -5.00 6.40 -9.62
C THR A 11 -3.74 7.07 -9.08
N LYS A 12 -3.78 7.62 -7.86
CA LYS A 12 -2.62 8.28 -7.26
C LYS A 12 -1.49 7.29 -6.98
N LEU A 13 -1.81 6.10 -6.45
CA LEU A 13 -0.84 5.07 -6.15
C LEU A 13 -0.16 4.56 -7.43
N ILE A 14 -0.94 4.24 -8.47
CA ILE A 14 -0.43 3.75 -9.75
C ILE A 14 0.45 4.80 -10.45
N THR A 15 -0.02 6.06 -10.51
CA THR A 15 0.71 7.13 -11.22
C THR A 15 2.03 7.54 -10.55
N ASN A 16 2.17 7.32 -9.24
CA ASN A 16 3.39 7.62 -8.48
C ASN A 16 4.10 6.37 -7.99
N HIS A 17 3.76 5.19 -8.51
CA HIS A 17 4.13 3.90 -7.93
C HIS A 17 5.64 3.77 -7.68
N GLU A 18 6.46 4.07 -8.69
CA GLU A 18 7.92 4.01 -8.58
C GLU A 18 8.46 4.92 -7.47
N ALA A 19 7.92 6.14 -7.34
CA ALA A 19 8.33 7.07 -6.31
C ALA A 19 7.88 6.63 -4.90
N VAL A 20 6.71 5.98 -4.80
CA VAL A 20 6.21 5.42 -3.54
C VAL A 20 7.06 4.23 -3.10
N VAL A 21 7.34 3.29 -4.00
CA VAL A 21 8.25 2.16 -3.75
C VAL A 21 9.62 2.67 -3.30
N ALA A 22 10.19 3.63 -4.02
CA ALA A 22 11.49 4.21 -3.70
C ALA A 22 11.51 5.01 -2.38
N ASP A 23 10.37 5.54 -1.91
CA ASP A 23 10.27 6.25 -0.62
C ASP A 23 10.11 5.27 0.55
N CYS A 24 9.31 4.21 0.40
CA CYS A 24 9.04 3.25 1.46
C CYS A 24 10.14 2.20 1.67
N THR A 25 11.10 2.13 0.74
CA THR A 25 12.27 1.23 0.79
C THR A 25 13.60 1.97 0.99
N ARG A 26 13.55 3.30 1.16
CA ARG A 26 14.76 4.13 1.26
C ARG A 26 15.50 3.89 2.57
N SER A 27 16.77 3.50 2.47
CA SER A 27 17.66 3.32 3.62
C SER A 27 18.11 4.63 4.27
N ASP A 28 18.28 5.70 3.49
CA ASP A 28 18.67 7.04 3.98
C ASP A 28 17.64 8.13 3.60
N PRO A 29 16.53 8.25 4.35
CA PRO A 29 15.49 9.21 4.05
C PRO A 29 15.89 10.65 4.44
N LEU A 30 15.78 11.56 3.46
CA LEU A 30 16.08 12.99 3.65
C LEU A 30 15.16 13.71 4.65
N SER A 31 13.99 13.13 4.96
CA SER A 31 13.01 13.69 5.89
C SER A 31 12.24 12.57 6.60
N GLN A 32 11.68 12.88 7.78
CA GLN A 32 10.90 11.92 8.58
C GLN A 32 11.67 10.60 8.83
N GLN A 33 12.90 10.73 9.34
CA GLN A 33 13.81 9.63 9.67
C GLN A 33 13.27 8.69 10.77
N HIS A 34 12.30 9.15 11.55
CA HIS A 34 11.64 8.34 12.58
C HIS A 34 10.64 7.32 12.02
N ILE A 35 10.26 7.43 10.74
CA ILE A 35 9.38 6.45 10.08
C ILE A 35 10.24 5.29 9.59
N GLY A 36 10.01 4.10 10.15
CA GLY A 36 10.66 2.87 9.69
C GLY A 36 10.28 2.56 8.25
N ARG A 37 11.24 2.05 7.46
CA ARG A 37 11.10 1.71 6.04
C ARG A 37 11.60 0.29 5.83
N GLY A 38 10.99 -0.43 4.88
CA GLY A 38 11.46 -1.75 4.47
C GLY A 38 12.79 -1.65 3.71
N GLY A 39 13.46 -2.79 3.49
CA GLY A 39 14.64 -2.90 2.63
C GLY A 39 14.35 -3.63 1.32
N ASP A 40 13.32 -4.46 1.27
CA ASP A 40 12.97 -5.28 0.10
C ASP A 40 12.09 -4.52 -0.91
N VAL A 41 12.69 -4.16 -2.05
CA VAL A 41 12.03 -3.40 -3.13
C VAL A 41 11.00 -4.23 -3.87
N ASP A 42 11.27 -5.51 -4.12
CA ASP A 42 10.40 -6.38 -4.89
C ASP A 42 9.14 -6.71 -4.08
N ALA A 43 9.32 -6.96 -2.78
CA ALA A 43 8.20 -7.17 -1.86
C ALA A 43 7.33 -5.91 -1.70
N ALA A 44 7.95 -4.72 -1.68
CA ALA A 44 7.24 -3.44 -1.67
C ALA A 44 6.46 -3.19 -2.98
N ASP A 45 7.03 -3.51 -4.14
CA ASP A 45 6.34 -3.41 -5.43
C ASP A 45 5.11 -4.32 -5.48
N LEU A 46 5.26 -5.60 -5.12
CA LEU A 46 4.17 -6.58 -5.12
C LEU A 46 3.04 -6.18 -4.16
N VAL A 47 3.36 -5.79 -2.93
CA VAL A 47 2.32 -5.41 -1.95
C VAL A 47 1.57 -4.14 -2.37
N LEU A 48 2.26 -3.15 -2.97
CA LEU A 48 1.59 -1.94 -3.44
C LEU A 48 0.75 -2.18 -4.70
N ARG A 49 1.13 -3.12 -5.56
CA ARG A 49 0.27 -3.61 -6.65
C ARG A 49 -0.98 -4.30 -6.12
N SER A 50 -0.85 -5.12 -5.09
CA SER A 50 -2.00 -5.73 -4.39
C SER A 50 -2.94 -4.66 -3.83
N VAL A 51 -2.41 -3.63 -3.17
CA VAL A 51 -3.20 -2.49 -2.67
C VAL A 51 -3.94 -1.79 -3.81
N ALA A 52 -3.27 -1.53 -4.94
CA ALA A 52 -3.89 -0.89 -6.09
C ALA A 52 -5.02 -1.76 -6.70
N ALA A 53 -4.80 -3.08 -6.81
CA ALA A 53 -5.81 -4.03 -7.27
C ALA A 53 -7.05 -4.02 -6.35
N ALA A 54 -6.84 -4.12 -5.03
CA ALA A 54 -7.90 -4.07 -4.03
C ALA A 54 -8.73 -2.77 -4.11
N LEU A 55 -8.08 -1.62 -4.35
CA LEU A 55 -8.77 -0.35 -4.53
C LEU A 55 -9.61 -0.32 -5.82
N LEU A 56 -9.06 -0.79 -6.94
CA LEU A 56 -9.79 -0.86 -8.21
C LEU A 56 -10.99 -1.82 -8.14
N GLU A 57 -10.86 -2.94 -7.45
CA GLU A 57 -11.95 -3.89 -7.23
C GLU A 57 -13.04 -3.30 -6.34
N SER A 58 -12.68 -2.62 -5.26
CA SER A 58 -13.65 -1.92 -4.39
C SER A 58 -14.40 -0.79 -5.11
N CYS A 59 -13.86 -0.28 -6.22
CA CYS A 59 -14.57 0.65 -7.09
C CYS A 59 -15.65 -0.05 -7.93
N ASN A 60 -15.42 -1.31 -8.32
CA ASN A 60 -16.26 -2.04 -9.27
C ASN A 60 -17.25 -3.02 -8.60
N SER A 61 -17.05 -3.37 -7.33
CA SER A 61 -17.86 -4.39 -6.64
C SER A 61 -18.02 -4.11 -5.15
N SER A 62 -19.16 -4.52 -4.59
CA SER A 62 -19.44 -4.47 -3.14
C SER A 62 -19.08 -5.77 -2.42
N GLU A 63 -18.61 -6.79 -3.15
CA GLU A 63 -18.23 -8.09 -2.58
C GLU A 63 -16.77 -8.09 -2.10
N PRO A 64 -16.47 -8.85 -1.03
CA PRO A 64 -15.12 -8.96 -0.47
C PRO A 64 -14.16 -9.69 -1.42
N ILE A 65 -12.89 -9.27 -1.39
CA ILE A 65 -11.80 -9.80 -2.21
C ILE A 65 -11.49 -11.25 -1.80
N VAL A 66 -11.53 -12.19 -2.74
CA VAL A 66 -11.30 -13.62 -2.48
C VAL A 66 -9.92 -14.11 -2.96
N ALA A 67 -9.31 -13.46 -3.96
CA ALA A 67 -8.00 -13.87 -4.49
C ALA A 67 -7.22 -12.67 -5.03
N ASP A 68 -6.01 -12.46 -4.52
CA ASP A 68 -5.06 -11.48 -5.05
C ASP A 68 -3.72 -12.18 -5.26
N ALA A 69 -3.40 -12.46 -6.53
CA ALA A 69 -2.20 -13.19 -6.90
C ALA A 69 -0.90 -12.50 -6.45
N ASN A 70 -0.89 -11.17 -6.31
CA ASN A 70 0.28 -10.46 -5.80
C ASN A 70 0.42 -10.66 -4.29
N LEU A 71 -0.70 -10.61 -3.56
CA LEU A 71 -0.67 -10.86 -2.12
C LEU A 71 -0.32 -12.30 -1.80
N ASP A 72 -0.87 -13.25 -2.55
CA ASP A 72 -0.54 -14.68 -2.43
C ASP A 72 0.96 -14.90 -2.72
N ALA A 73 1.51 -14.26 -3.76
CA ALA A 73 2.93 -14.32 -4.05
C ALA A 73 3.80 -13.82 -2.88
N VAL A 74 3.41 -12.72 -2.22
CA VAL A 74 4.11 -12.21 -1.03
C VAL A 74 3.93 -13.15 0.17
N MET A 75 2.76 -13.77 0.33
CA MET A 75 2.48 -14.70 1.43
C MET A 75 3.33 -15.97 1.39
N GLU A 76 3.70 -16.43 0.19
CA GLU A 76 4.60 -17.56 -0.05
C GLU A 76 6.10 -17.18 0.15
N MET A 77 6.42 -15.89 0.32
CA MET A 77 7.79 -15.46 0.61
C MET A 77 8.18 -15.73 2.06
N GLY A 78 9.48 -15.65 2.35
CA GLY A 78 10.01 -15.83 3.70
C GLY A 78 9.46 -14.81 4.70
N SER A 79 9.37 -15.19 5.98
CA SER A 79 8.78 -14.34 7.03
C SER A 79 9.43 -12.95 7.17
N ALA A 80 10.73 -12.83 6.87
CA ALA A 80 11.42 -11.54 6.88
C ALA A 80 10.89 -10.62 5.78
N THR A 81 10.78 -11.14 4.55
CA THR A 81 10.24 -10.41 3.40
C THR A 81 8.78 -9.99 3.61
N ARG A 82 7.95 -10.85 4.22
CA ARG A 82 6.56 -10.48 4.54
C ARG A 82 6.48 -9.31 5.53
N ARG A 83 7.34 -9.31 6.56
CA ARG A 83 7.44 -8.19 7.51
C ARG A 83 7.92 -6.91 6.83
N ASP A 84 8.86 -7.01 5.90
CA ASP A 84 9.32 -5.87 5.10
C ASP A 84 8.22 -5.31 4.21
N ALA A 85 7.43 -6.17 3.55
CA ALA A 85 6.26 -5.77 2.78
C ALA A 85 5.18 -5.10 3.66
N ALA A 86 4.90 -5.65 4.84
CA ALA A 86 3.99 -5.04 5.81
C ALA A 86 4.50 -3.66 6.27
N LEU A 87 5.81 -3.54 6.53
CA LEU A 87 6.44 -2.28 6.90
C LEU A 87 6.36 -1.25 5.76
N ALA A 88 6.56 -1.66 4.50
CA ALA A 88 6.40 -0.80 3.34
C ALA A 88 4.96 -0.24 3.27
N ALA A 89 3.94 -1.09 3.42
CA ALA A 89 2.54 -0.66 3.44
C ALA A 89 2.25 0.33 4.59
N LYS A 90 2.73 0.05 5.81
CA LYS A 90 2.60 0.95 6.98
C LYS A 90 3.32 2.27 6.79
N THR A 91 4.48 2.26 6.13
CA THR A 91 5.25 3.46 5.80
C THR A 91 4.44 4.37 4.89
N VAL A 92 3.89 3.81 3.81
CA VAL A 92 3.06 4.57 2.87
C VAL A 92 1.86 5.18 3.60
N ALA A 93 1.14 4.41 4.42
CA ALA A 93 0.01 4.90 5.19
C ALA A 93 0.37 6.10 6.09
N SER A 94 1.54 6.04 6.72
CA SER A 94 2.08 7.09 7.61
C SER A 94 2.54 8.34 6.84
N ARG A 95 2.94 8.19 5.58
CA ARG A 95 3.47 9.26 4.72
C ARG A 95 2.40 10.04 3.97
N LEU A 96 1.18 9.51 3.88
CA LEU A 96 0.06 10.16 3.20
C LEU A 96 -0.29 11.51 3.84
N CYS A 97 -0.25 12.58 3.06
CA CYS A 97 -0.57 13.94 3.48
C CYS A 97 -1.84 14.46 2.78
N VAL A 98 -2.80 14.92 3.57
CA VAL A 98 -4.04 15.57 3.11
C VAL A 98 -3.92 17.07 3.39
N PRO A 99 -4.29 17.97 2.46
CA PRO A 99 -4.89 17.72 1.14
C PRO A 99 -3.89 17.59 -0.02
N ARG A 100 -2.58 17.56 0.27
CA ARG A 100 -1.53 17.61 -0.76
C ARG A 100 -1.58 16.44 -1.74
N ASP A 101 -1.73 15.22 -1.23
CA ASP A 101 -1.58 14.01 -2.05
C ASP A 101 -2.91 13.59 -2.69
N MET A 102 -4.01 13.72 -1.94
CA MET A 102 -5.38 13.36 -2.35
C MET A 102 -6.43 13.90 -1.35
N SER A 103 -7.71 13.68 -1.62
CA SER A 103 -8.83 14.01 -0.73
C SER A 103 -8.79 13.24 0.60
N ALA A 104 -9.39 13.79 1.65
CA ALA A 104 -9.44 13.15 2.97
C ALA A 104 -10.10 11.76 2.94
N ASN A 105 -11.16 11.61 2.15
CA ASN A 105 -11.86 10.35 2.00
C ASN A 105 -11.03 9.32 1.24
N ALA A 106 -10.35 9.72 0.14
CA ALA A 106 -9.44 8.83 -0.58
C ALA A 106 -8.27 8.37 0.29
N ALA A 107 -7.69 9.28 1.08
CA ALA A 107 -6.63 8.93 2.02
C ALA A 107 -7.12 7.96 3.11
N SER A 108 -8.35 8.12 3.60
CA SER A 108 -8.95 7.20 4.56
C SER A 108 -9.11 5.79 3.99
N VAL A 109 -9.64 5.67 2.76
CA VAL A 109 -9.78 4.40 2.04
C VAL A 109 -8.41 3.74 1.85
N LEU A 110 -7.42 4.48 1.32
CA LEU A 110 -6.08 3.95 1.08
C LEU A 110 -5.40 3.47 2.37
N ARG A 111 -5.49 4.23 3.47
CA ARG A 111 -4.94 3.83 4.77
C ARG A 111 -5.61 2.54 5.27
N GLY A 112 -6.93 2.42 5.13
CA GLY A 112 -7.66 1.20 5.51
C GLY A 112 -7.20 -0.02 4.71
N THR A 113 -7.05 0.12 3.40
CA THR A 113 -6.55 -0.97 2.53
C THR A 113 -5.12 -1.36 2.88
N LEU A 114 -4.23 -0.39 3.07
CA LEU A 114 -2.83 -0.63 3.47
C LEU A 114 -2.74 -1.34 4.82
N ALA A 115 -3.53 -0.90 5.82
CA ALA A 115 -3.57 -1.51 7.13
C ALA A 115 -4.08 -2.96 7.06
N GLY A 116 -5.19 -3.21 6.37
CA GLY A 116 -5.74 -4.55 6.23
C GLY A 116 -4.80 -5.53 5.53
N ILE A 117 -4.04 -5.08 4.52
CA ILE A 117 -3.03 -5.93 3.87
C ILE A 117 -1.81 -6.15 4.79
N ALA A 118 -1.34 -5.12 5.48
CA ALA A 118 -0.22 -5.24 6.40
C ALA A 118 -0.53 -6.22 7.55
N ASP A 119 -1.73 -6.14 8.14
CA ASP A 119 -2.17 -7.03 9.21
C ASP A 119 -2.21 -8.50 8.75
N ARG A 120 -2.63 -8.75 7.50
CA ARG A 120 -2.61 -10.09 6.91
C ARG A 120 -1.19 -10.64 6.75
N LEU A 121 -0.24 -9.81 6.32
CA LEU A 121 1.15 -10.22 6.12
C LEU A 121 1.91 -10.53 7.42
N GLU A 122 1.48 -9.92 8.52
CA GLU A 122 2.06 -10.12 9.86
C GLU A 122 1.45 -11.30 10.62
N ALA A 123 0.31 -11.84 10.17
CA ALA A 123 -0.31 -13.04 10.72
C ALA A 123 0.51 -14.32 10.46
#